data_AF-A0A2P9H5D6-F1
#
_entry.id   AF-A0A2P9H5D6-F1
#
_cell.length_a   1.000
_cell.length_b   1.000
_cell.length_c   1.000
_cell.angle_alpha   90.00
_cell.angle_beta   90.00
_cell.angle_gamma   90.00
#
_symmetry.space_group_name_H-M   'P 1'
#
loop_
_entity.id
_entity.type
_entity.pdbx_description
1 polymer ?
#
loop_
_entity_poly.entity_id
_entity_poly.type
_entity_poly.pdbx_seq_one_letter_code
_entity_poly.pdbx_strand_id
1 'polypeptide(L)'
;MQFAHAPERQGLALIADMSSDFLSQPIDFHKHAMVYAHAQKNLGPAGVTVCVIDRTLLDRVPGGLPPMLDYRTHLQHRSNYNTPPVFGIYVLTLVTRWLRDTIGGVPQMARINRTKADLLYGSLDRLGEVLQAHADTPFRSTMNVTFRFRDERLNALFLEEAASAGFAGLAGHRALGGIRASLYNAIGEPAVAQLCKFLAGFAAAYG
;
A
#
# COMPACT_ATOMS: atom_id res chain seq x y z
N MET A 1 6.99 2.85 6.70
CA MET A 1 7.62 1.58 7.11
C MET A 1 6.72 0.41 6.71
N GLN A 2 7.26 -0.81 6.60
CA GLN A 2 6.51 -2.05 6.39
C GLN A 2 7.21 -3.17 7.18
N PHE A 3 6.43 -4.05 7.81
CA PHE A 3 6.99 -5.23 8.48
C PHE A 3 7.25 -6.34 7.45
N ALA A 4 8.46 -6.89 7.46
CA ALA A 4 8.84 -7.96 6.53
C ALA A 4 8.08 -9.27 6.79
N HIS A 5 7.74 -9.53 8.05
CA HIS A 5 7.07 -10.74 8.49
C HIS A 5 5.98 -10.42 9.51
N ALA A 6 4.89 -11.18 9.47
CA ALA A 6 3.92 -11.18 10.54
C ALA A 6 4.53 -11.79 11.82
N PRO A 7 4.24 -11.24 13.01
CA PRO A 7 4.65 -11.85 14.27
C PRO A 7 3.95 -13.20 14.47
N GLU A 8 4.58 -14.10 15.23
CA GLU A 8 3.94 -15.35 15.64
C GLU A 8 2.78 -15.06 16.60
N ARG A 9 1.65 -15.77 16.43
CA ARG A 9 0.42 -15.48 17.18
C ARG A 9 0.53 -15.75 18.69
N GLN A 10 1.35 -16.71 19.12
CA GLN A 10 1.51 -17.11 20.53
C GLN A 10 0.16 -17.25 21.29
N GLY A 11 -0.87 -17.80 20.63
CA GLY A 11 -2.22 -17.96 21.19
C GLY A 11 -3.10 -16.70 21.16
N LEU A 12 -2.60 -15.56 20.69
CA LEU A 12 -3.34 -14.31 20.55
C LEU A 12 -4.00 -14.17 19.16
N ALA A 13 -5.00 -13.29 19.09
CA ALA A 13 -5.67 -12.91 17.85
C ALA A 13 -4.89 -11.78 17.16
N LEU A 14 -4.06 -12.12 16.17
CA LEU A 14 -3.39 -11.12 15.35
C LEU A 14 -4.37 -10.53 14.34
N ILE A 15 -4.61 -9.22 14.42
CA ILE A 15 -5.44 -8.47 13.48
C ILE A 15 -4.54 -7.48 12.73
N ALA A 16 -4.59 -7.48 11.40
CA ALA A 16 -3.76 -6.61 10.58
C ALA A 16 -4.58 -5.71 9.64
N ASP A 17 -4.26 -4.42 9.63
CA ASP A 17 -4.63 -3.49 8.58
C ASP A 17 -3.64 -3.65 7.41
N MET A 18 -4.12 -4.17 6.30
CA MET A 18 -3.36 -4.36 5.07
C MET A 18 -3.83 -3.40 3.97
N SER A 19 -4.47 -2.30 4.32
CA SER A 19 -5.11 -1.43 3.32
C SER A 19 -4.14 -0.92 2.25
N SER A 20 -2.86 -0.71 2.58
CA SER A 20 -1.84 -0.23 1.64
C SER A 20 -1.03 -1.30 0.92
N ASP A 21 -1.13 -2.58 1.29
CA ASP A 21 -0.29 -3.65 0.74
C ASP A 21 -1.02 -4.99 0.52
N PHE A 22 -2.34 -5.05 0.75
CA PHE A 22 -3.14 -6.22 0.41
C PHE A 22 -3.00 -6.55 -1.08
N LEU A 23 -2.77 -7.83 -1.39
CA LEU A 23 -2.46 -8.35 -2.72
C LEU A 23 -1.21 -7.73 -3.40
N SER A 24 -0.31 -7.07 -2.67
CA SER A 24 0.98 -6.63 -3.22
C SER A 24 2.04 -7.74 -3.19
N GLN A 25 1.88 -8.70 -2.28
CA GLN A 25 2.73 -9.89 -2.11
C GLN A 25 1.96 -11.04 -1.45
N PRO A 26 2.43 -12.31 -1.57
CA PRO A 26 1.80 -13.43 -0.89
C PRO A 26 1.85 -13.24 0.63
N ILE A 27 0.76 -13.62 1.31
CA ILE A 27 0.67 -13.62 2.76
C ILE A 27 0.16 -14.97 3.25
N ASP A 28 0.63 -15.37 4.43
CA ASP A 28 0.07 -16.51 5.14
C ASP A 28 -1.12 -16.04 6.00
N PHE A 29 -2.33 -16.34 5.53
CA PHE A 29 -3.56 -15.99 6.24
C PHE A 29 -3.71 -16.75 7.56
N HIS A 30 -3.09 -17.92 7.73
CA HIS A 30 -3.19 -18.69 8.98
C HIS A 30 -2.48 -18.00 10.15
N LYS A 31 -1.50 -17.14 9.87
CA LYS A 31 -0.85 -16.28 10.87
C LYS A 31 -1.74 -15.16 11.38
N HIS A 32 -2.89 -14.92 10.77
CA HIS A 32 -3.79 -13.83 11.12
C HIS A 32 -5.14 -14.40 11.59
N ALA A 33 -5.65 -13.85 12.68
CA ALA A 33 -7.03 -14.09 13.06
C ALA A 33 -7.99 -13.23 12.22
N MET A 34 -7.53 -12.06 11.77
CA MET A 34 -8.23 -11.22 10.81
C MET A 34 -7.26 -10.34 10.03
N VAL A 35 -7.53 -10.14 8.75
CA VAL A 35 -6.95 -9.05 7.97
C VAL A 35 -8.07 -8.23 7.34
N TYR A 36 -7.87 -6.92 7.25
CA TYR A 36 -8.77 -6.05 6.51
C TYR A 36 -8.01 -5.08 5.61
N ALA A 37 -8.65 -4.68 4.52
CA ALA A 37 -8.10 -3.72 3.58
C ALA A 37 -9.22 -2.92 2.93
N HIS A 38 -9.14 -1.60 3.03
CA HIS A 38 -10.01 -0.72 2.26
C HIS A 38 -9.51 -0.58 0.82
N ALA A 39 -10.40 -0.51 -0.17
CA ALA A 39 -10.02 -0.71 -1.57
C ALA A 39 -9.20 0.43 -2.20
N GLN A 40 -9.39 1.69 -1.75
CA GLN A 40 -8.87 2.93 -2.40
C GLN A 40 -7.35 3.13 -2.45
N LYS A 41 -6.56 2.14 -2.05
CA LYS A 41 -5.10 2.19 -2.16
C LYS A 41 -4.64 1.24 -3.25
N ASN A 42 -4.78 -0.06 -3.03
CA ASN A 42 -4.19 -1.07 -3.90
C ASN A 42 -5.21 -1.90 -4.69
N LEU A 43 -6.52 -1.74 -4.44
CA LEU A 43 -7.53 -2.71 -4.89
C LEU A 43 -8.67 -2.12 -5.72
N GLY A 44 -8.77 -0.79 -5.85
CA GLY A 44 -9.83 -0.14 -6.63
C GLY A 44 -10.28 1.19 -6.01
N PRO A 45 -11.56 1.57 -6.15
CA PRO A 45 -12.08 2.84 -5.67
C PRO A 45 -12.42 2.82 -4.18
N ALA A 46 -12.62 4.00 -3.59
CA ALA A 46 -13.12 4.13 -2.23
C ALA A 46 -14.55 3.60 -2.07
N GLY A 47 -14.90 3.16 -0.86
CA GLY A 47 -16.24 2.72 -0.50
C GLY A 47 -16.43 1.21 -0.33
N VAL A 48 -15.37 0.40 -0.50
CA VAL A 48 -15.39 -1.05 -0.22
C VAL A 48 -14.27 -1.39 0.76
N THR A 49 -14.58 -2.23 1.74
CA THR A 49 -13.58 -2.84 2.63
C THR A 49 -13.68 -4.36 2.52
N VAL A 50 -12.53 -4.99 2.27
CA VAL A 50 -12.38 -6.45 2.27
C VAL A 50 -11.95 -6.87 3.68
N CYS A 51 -12.62 -7.88 4.23
CA CYS A 51 -12.26 -8.49 5.51
C CYS A 51 -12.11 -10.00 5.30
N VAL A 52 -10.99 -10.56 5.75
CA VAL A 52 -10.80 -12.02 5.87
C VAL A 52 -10.68 -12.32 7.35
N ILE A 53 -11.62 -13.11 7.88
CA ILE A 53 -11.80 -13.34 9.31
C ILE A 53 -11.80 -14.85 9.59
N ASP A 54 -11.04 -15.26 10.60
CA ASP A 54 -11.14 -16.57 11.23
C ASP A 54 -12.51 -16.68 11.92
N ARG A 55 -13.31 -17.67 11.49
CA ARG A 55 -14.69 -17.84 11.98
C ARG A 55 -14.77 -18.05 13.49
N THR A 56 -13.73 -18.59 14.12
CA THR A 56 -13.68 -18.78 15.58
C THR A 56 -13.68 -17.45 16.35
N LEU A 57 -13.31 -16.34 15.71
CA LEU A 57 -13.46 -15.00 16.31
C LEU A 57 -14.93 -14.60 16.47
N LEU A 58 -15.83 -15.14 15.64
CA LEU A 58 -17.24 -14.78 15.65
C LEU A 58 -17.95 -15.29 16.92
N ASP A 59 -17.43 -16.36 17.51
CA ASP A 59 -17.94 -16.92 18.78
C ASP A 59 -17.67 -15.99 19.97
N ARG A 60 -16.72 -15.05 19.83
CA ARG A 60 -16.35 -14.06 20.85
C ARG A 60 -17.17 -12.77 20.76
N VAL A 61 -18.01 -12.61 19.73
CA VAL A 61 -18.76 -11.38 19.50
C VAL A 61 -19.86 -11.26 20.56
N PRO A 62 -19.87 -10.19 21.37
CA PRO A 62 -20.89 -10.02 22.41
C PRO A 62 -22.30 -9.90 21.80
N GLY A 63 -23.32 -10.17 22.61
CA GLY A 63 -24.70 -9.88 22.24
C GLY A 63 -24.97 -8.37 22.17
N GLY A 64 -26.04 -7.99 21.47
CA GLY A 64 -26.56 -6.61 21.48
C GLY A 64 -25.87 -5.62 20.52
N LEU A 65 -24.95 -6.06 19.68
CA LEU A 65 -24.39 -5.19 18.63
C LEU A 65 -25.44 -4.85 17.56
N PRO A 66 -25.48 -3.60 17.06
CA PRO A 66 -26.27 -3.28 15.88
C PRO A 66 -25.87 -4.16 14.69
N PRO A 67 -26.82 -4.67 13.87
CA PRO A 67 -26.52 -5.62 12.80
C PRO A 67 -25.43 -5.16 11.81
N MET A 68 -25.36 -3.85 11.52
CA MET A 68 -24.33 -3.30 10.63
C MET A 68 -22.90 -3.42 11.20
N LEU A 69 -22.75 -3.47 12.52
CA LEU A 69 -21.46 -3.58 13.22
C LEU A 69 -21.15 -5.03 13.64
N ASP A 70 -22.04 -5.98 13.34
CA ASP A 70 -21.88 -7.39 13.68
C ASP A 70 -21.40 -8.20 12.47
N TYR A 71 -20.16 -8.72 12.52
CA TYR A 71 -19.62 -9.57 11.46
C TYR A 71 -20.43 -10.85 11.22
N ARG A 72 -21.19 -11.33 12.21
CA ARG A 72 -22.10 -12.47 12.04
C ARG A 72 -23.21 -12.15 11.06
N THR A 73 -23.75 -10.93 11.09
CA THR A 73 -24.76 -10.45 10.13
C THR A 73 -24.18 -10.43 8.71
N HIS A 74 -22.99 -9.88 8.52
CA HIS A 74 -22.33 -9.86 7.22
C HIS A 74 -22.08 -11.28 6.70
N LEU A 75 -21.66 -12.22 7.55
CA LEU A 75 -21.47 -13.61 7.14
C LEU A 75 -22.79 -14.31 6.78
N GLN A 76 -23.83 -14.16 7.60
CA GLN A 76 -25.15 -14.76 7.40
C GLN A 76 -25.79 -14.30 6.09
N HIS A 77 -25.66 -13.02 5.77
CA HIS A 77 -26.23 -12.41 4.57
C HIS A 77 -25.26 -12.34 3.39
N ARG A 78 -24.09 -13.01 3.47
CA ARG A 78 -23.06 -13.01 2.41
C ARG A 78 -22.68 -11.60 1.93
N SER A 79 -22.47 -10.70 2.89
CA SER A 79 -22.17 -9.28 2.70
C SER A 79 -23.25 -8.48 1.94
N ASN A 80 -24.49 -8.95 1.96
CA ASN A 80 -25.64 -8.34 1.28
C ASN A 80 -26.83 -8.15 2.24
N TYR A 81 -26.54 -7.72 3.48
CA TYR A 81 -27.57 -7.42 4.48
C TYR A 81 -28.37 -6.16 4.11
N ASN A 82 -27.68 -5.13 3.62
CA ASN A 82 -28.24 -3.93 3.01
C ASN A 82 -27.67 -3.74 1.60
N THR A 83 -28.07 -2.66 0.91
CA THR A 83 -27.54 -2.34 -0.42
C THR A 83 -26.00 -2.20 -0.37
N PRO A 84 -25.25 -3.09 -1.01
CA PRO A 84 -23.80 -3.03 -0.96
C PRO A 84 -23.27 -1.97 -1.94
N PRO A 85 -21.99 -1.57 -1.83
CA PRO A 85 -21.34 -0.68 -2.78
C PRO A 85 -21.10 -1.36 -4.14
N VAL A 86 -22.17 -1.59 -4.90
CA VAL A 86 -22.20 -2.44 -6.12
C VAL A 86 -21.09 -2.07 -7.10
N PHE A 87 -20.94 -0.78 -7.42
CA PHE A 87 -19.91 -0.33 -8.36
C PHE A 87 -18.50 -0.59 -7.85
N GLY A 88 -18.24 -0.34 -6.56
CA GLY A 88 -16.94 -0.61 -5.95
C GLY A 88 -16.58 -2.10 -5.97
N ILE A 89 -17.55 -2.96 -5.69
CA ILE A 89 -17.39 -4.43 -5.75
C ILE A 89 -17.10 -4.88 -7.18
N TYR A 90 -17.79 -4.29 -8.16
CA TYR A 90 -17.53 -4.58 -9.58
C TYR A 90 -16.10 -4.21 -9.98
N VAL A 91 -15.62 -3.01 -9.65
CA VAL A 91 -14.24 -2.61 -9.98
C VAL A 91 -13.21 -3.49 -9.26
N LEU A 92 -13.43 -3.82 -7.98
CA LEU A 92 -12.58 -4.77 -7.24
C LEU A 92 -12.51 -6.13 -7.95
N THR A 93 -13.63 -6.61 -8.47
CA THR A 93 -13.69 -7.85 -9.26
C THR A 93 -12.83 -7.74 -10.53
N LEU A 94 -12.88 -6.61 -11.24
CA LEU A 94 -12.03 -6.39 -12.42
C LEU A 94 -10.54 -6.36 -12.05
N VAL A 95 -10.18 -5.66 -10.97
CA VAL A 95 -8.78 -5.57 -10.49
C VAL A 95 -8.23 -6.95 -10.11
N THR A 96 -9.02 -7.76 -9.40
CA THR A 96 -8.59 -9.13 -9.03
C THR A 96 -8.44 -10.05 -10.24
N ARG A 97 -9.29 -9.90 -11.28
CA ARG A 97 -9.14 -10.61 -12.56
C ARG A 97 -7.89 -10.16 -13.31
N TRP A 98 -7.64 -8.86 -13.42
CA TRP A 98 -6.41 -8.34 -14.02
C TRP A 98 -5.17 -8.89 -13.31
N LEU A 99 -5.16 -8.89 -11.97
CA LEU A 99 -4.07 -9.42 -11.19
C LEU A 99 -3.84 -10.92 -11.48
N ARG A 100 -4.90 -11.72 -11.52
CA ARG A 100 -4.81 -13.16 -11.78
C ARG A 100 -4.43 -13.47 -13.23
N ASP A 101 -5.13 -12.88 -14.18
CA ASP A 101 -5.14 -13.30 -15.59
C ASP A 101 -4.11 -12.56 -16.45
N THR A 102 -3.81 -11.29 -16.12
CA THR A 102 -2.86 -10.47 -16.90
C THR A 102 -1.49 -10.41 -16.24
N ILE A 103 -1.43 -10.25 -14.91
CA ILE A 103 -0.15 -10.17 -14.20
C ILE A 103 0.44 -11.56 -13.91
N GLY A 104 -0.39 -12.61 -13.77
CA GLY A 104 0.08 -13.94 -13.36
C GLY A 104 -0.01 -14.17 -11.84
N GLY A 105 -0.88 -13.43 -11.16
CA GLY A 105 -1.18 -13.57 -9.75
C GLY A 105 -0.27 -12.78 -8.81
N VAL A 106 -0.56 -12.91 -7.51
CA VAL A 106 0.13 -12.21 -6.42
C VAL A 106 1.65 -12.49 -6.39
N PRO A 107 2.15 -13.72 -6.63
CA PRO A 107 3.60 -13.97 -6.66
C PRO A 107 4.34 -13.17 -7.73
N GLN A 108 3.75 -13.02 -8.92
CA GLN A 108 4.37 -12.24 -9.99
C GLN A 108 4.28 -10.73 -9.70
N MET A 109 3.15 -10.27 -9.15
CA MET A 109 3.03 -8.88 -8.69
C MET A 109 4.05 -8.53 -7.60
N ALA A 110 4.36 -9.47 -6.70
CA ALA A 110 5.39 -9.28 -5.68
C ALA A 110 6.77 -9.01 -6.29
N ARG A 111 7.13 -9.73 -7.37
CA ARG A 111 8.38 -9.53 -8.10
C ARG A 111 8.43 -8.14 -8.74
N ILE A 112 7.35 -7.74 -9.43
CA ILE A 112 7.24 -6.41 -10.05
C ILE A 112 7.36 -5.30 -9.00
N ASN A 113 6.62 -5.43 -7.90
CA ASN A 113 6.66 -4.47 -6.80
C ASN A 113 8.05 -4.37 -6.16
N ARG A 114 8.75 -5.50 -6.03
CA ARG A 114 10.13 -5.53 -5.54
C ARG A 114 11.08 -4.81 -6.49
N THR A 115 11.02 -5.08 -7.80
CA THR A 115 11.82 -4.37 -8.82
C THR A 115 11.61 -2.86 -8.76
N LYS A 116 10.36 -2.40 -8.69
CA LYS A 116 10.03 -0.97 -8.54
C LYS A 116 10.66 -0.36 -7.28
N ALA A 117 10.47 -1.01 -6.14
CA ALA A 117 10.99 -0.52 -4.87
C ALA A 117 12.52 -0.49 -4.86
N ASP A 118 13.17 -1.56 -5.31
CA ASP A 118 14.63 -1.68 -5.35
C ASP A 118 15.24 -0.62 -6.30
N LEU A 119 14.59 -0.34 -7.44
CA LEU A 119 15.00 0.72 -8.35
C LEU A 119 15.00 2.09 -7.67
N LEU A 120 13.89 2.45 -7.00
CA LEU A 120 13.77 3.75 -6.34
C LEU A 120 14.69 3.85 -5.12
N TYR A 121 14.69 2.87 -4.22
CA TYR A 121 15.59 2.88 -3.06
C TYR A 121 17.06 2.90 -3.49
N GLY A 122 17.44 2.13 -4.52
CA GLY A 122 18.80 2.18 -5.05
C GLY A 122 19.18 3.56 -5.61
N SER A 123 18.22 4.30 -6.16
CA SER A 123 18.43 5.70 -6.56
C SER A 123 18.61 6.62 -5.35
N LEU A 124 17.80 6.45 -4.30
CA LEU A 124 17.91 7.23 -3.07
C LEU A 124 19.24 6.96 -2.35
N ASP A 125 19.68 5.69 -2.28
CA ASP A 125 20.91 5.29 -1.60
C ASP A 125 22.15 5.84 -2.32
N ARG A 126 22.17 5.82 -3.67
CA ARG A 126 23.25 6.47 -4.46
C ARG A 126 23.31 7.99 -4.26
N LEU A 127 22.18 8.61 -3.96
CA LEU A 127 22.05 10.04 -3.69
C LEU A 127 22.07 10.34 -2.18
N GLY A 128 22.58 9.43 -1.35
CA GLY A 128 22.50 9.51 0.12
C GLY A 128 23.16 10.73 0.75
N GLU A 129 24.06 11.41 0.04
CA GLU A 129 24.66 12.69 0.46
C GLU A 129 23.68 13.86 0.39
N VAL A 130 22.64 13.76 -0.45
CA VAL A 130 21.66 14.83 -0.71
C VAL A 130 20.25 14.43 -0.23
N LEU A 131 19.94 13.12 -0.27
CA LEU A 131 18.66 12.55 0.07
C LEU A 131 18.75 11.64 1.29
N GLN A 132 17.64 11.53 2.01
CA GLN A 132 17.48 10.61 3.13
C GLN A 132 16.14 9.89 3.03
N ALA A 133 16.18 8.55 2.93
CA ALA A 133 14.99 7.72 3.11
C ALA A 133 14.53 7.79 4.57
N HIS A 134 13.22 7.85 4.80
CA HIS A 134 12.66 8.00 6.15
C HIS A 134 12.75 6.71 6.98
N ALA A 135 12.57 5.56 6.34
CA ALA A 135 12.60 4.25 7.01
C ALA A 135 13.98 3.61 6.93
N ASP A 136 14.41 2.98 8.04
CA ASP A 136 15.58 2.10 8.05
C ASP A 136 15.38 0.94 7.09
N THR A 137 16.49 0.44 6.53
CA THR A 137 16.51 -0.58 5.48
C THR A 137 15.61 -1.79 5.74
N PRO A 138 15.59 -2.40 6.95
CA PRO A 138 14.72 -3.55 7.24
C PRO A 138 13.22 -3.24 7.20
N PHE A 139 12.85 -1.97 7.33
CA PHE A 139 11.46 -1.50 7.42
C PHE A 139 11.03 -0.70 6.19
N ARG A 140 11.83 -0.70 5.13
CA ARG A 140 11.49 -0.04 3.86
C ARG A 140 10.26 -0.69 3.24
N SER A 141 9.24 0.13 2.99
CA SER A 141 8.02 -0.34 2.32
C SER A 141 8.23 -0.45 0.83
N THR A 142 7.73 -1.53 0.22
CA THR A 142 7.69 -1.69 -1.24
C THR A 142 6.55 -0.89 -1.88
N MET A 143 5.56 -0.45 -1.09
CA MET A 143 4.37 0.26 -1.56
C MET A 143 4.47 1.77 -1.36
N ASN A 144 5.08 2.24 -0.27
CA ASN A 144 5.14 3.66 0.06
C ASN A 144 6.56 4.08 0.42
N VAL A 145 7.28 4.60 -0.56
CA VAL A 145 8.66 5.07 -0.39
C VAL A 145 8.62 6.53 0.05
N THR A 146 9.17 6.80 1.23
CA THR A 146 9.18 8.15 1.84
C THR A 146 10.61 8.60 2.01
N PHE A 147 10.89 9.83 1.59
CA PHE A 147 12.24 10.40 1.60
C PHE A 147 12.18 11.93 1.62
N ARG A 148 13.31 12.56 1.92
CA ARG A 148 13.45 14.01 1.92
C ARG A 148 14.83 14.41 1.40
N PHE A 149 14.93 15.63 0.90
CA PHE A 149 16.21 16.30 0.77
C PHE A 149 16.75 16.70 2.14
N ARG A 150 18.06 16.60 2.31
CA ARG A 150 18.76 17.05 3.53
C ARG A 150 18.70 18.56 3.70
N ASP A 151 18.77 19.31 2.60
CA ASP A 151 18.36 20.71 2.58
C ASP A 151 16.84 20.78 2.44
N GLU A 152 16.17 21.18 3.52
CA GLU A 152 14.70 21.16 3.57
C GLU A 152 14.05 22.05 2.50
N ARG A 153 14.73 23.13 2.08
CA ARG A 153 14.25 24.07 1.06
C ARG A 153 14.03 23.39 -0.29
N LEU A 154 14.83 22.37 -0.59
CA LEU A 154 14.75 21.63 -1.85
C LEU A 154 13.49 20.75 -1.94
N ASN A 155 12.86 20.38 -0.82
CA ASN A 155 11.65 19.55 -0.88
C ASN A 155 10.49 20.28 -1.55
N ALA A 156 10.27 21.56 -1.24
CA ALA A 156 9.19 22.34 -1.84
C ALA A 156 9.45 22.59 -3.32
N LEU A 157 10.68 22.98 -3.68
CA LEU A 157 11.09 23.19 -5.06
C LEU A 157 10.98 21.92 -5.90
N PHE A 158 11.44 20.77 -5.36
CA PHE A 158 11.30 19.49 -6.04
C PHE A 158 9.85 19.13 -6.35
N LEU A 159 8.93 19.35 -5.39
CA LEU A 159 7.51 19.06 -5.60
C LEU A 159 6.88 19.95 -6.67
N GLU A 160 7.29 21.22 -6.74
CA GLU A 160 6.84 22.17 -7.75
C GLU A 160 7.34 21.79 -9.15
N GLU A 161 8.64 21.51 -9.29
CA GLU A 161 9.23 21.10 -10.57
C GLU A 161 8.72 19.72 -11.00
N ALA A 162 8.55 18.78 -10.08
CA ALA A 162 8.00 17.46 -10.37
C ALA A 162 6.56 17.58 -10.88
N ALA A 163 5.73 18.44 -10.27
CA ALA A 163 4.38 18.71 -10.75
C ALA A 163 4.39 19.30 -12.17
N SER A 164 5.30 20.24 -12.44
CA SER A 164 5.49 20.83 -13.77
C SER A 164 5.97 19.80 -14.81
N ALA A 165 6.73 18.79 -14.38
CA ALA A 165 7.16 17.66 -15.21
C ALA A 165 6.09 16.55 -15.35
N GLY A 166 4.90 16.73 -14.79
CA GLY A 166 3.77 15.80 -14.91
C GLY A 166 3.70 14.72 -13.84
N PHE A 167 4.53 14.76 -12.80
CA PHE A 167 4.40 13.86 -11.66
C PHE A 167 3.29 14.34 -10.71
N ALA A 168 2.41 13.44 -10.29
CA ALA A 168 1.34 13.72 -9.35
C ALA A 168 1.47 12.90 -8.07
N GLY A 169 0.99 13.44 -6.96
CA GLY A 169 0.84 12.70 -5.69
C GLY A 169 2.15 12.43 -4.94
N LEU A 170 3.24 13.15 -5.25
CA LEU A 170 4.54 13.00 -4.58
C LEU A 170 4.65 13.72 -3.23
N ALA A 171 3.71 14.62 -2.91
CA ALA A 171 3.73 15.32 -1.63
C ALA A 171 3.62 14.34 -0.46
N GLY A 172 4.55 14.45 0.50
CA GLY A 172 4.53 13.67 1.72
C GLY A 172 3.28 13.93 2.57
N HIS A 173 3.03 13.04 3.53
CA HIS A 173 1.93 13.25 4.47
C HIS A 173 2.20 14.48 5.34
N ARG A 174 1.18 15.32 5.61
CA ARG A 174 1.33 16.59 6.34
C ARG A 174 2.08 16.48 7.66
N ALA A 175 1.90 15.37 8.37
CA ALA A 175 2.57 15.12 9.65
C ALA A 175 4.08 14.80 9.54
N LEU A 176 4.55 14.31 8.39
CA LEU A 176 5.95 13.94 8.17
C LEU A 176 6.70 14.93 7.26
N GLY A 177 5.97 15.64 6.40
CA GLY A 177 6.57 16.45 5.34
C GLY A 177 7.31 15.60 4.31
N GLY A 178 8.23 16.25 3.57
CA GLY A 178 9.06 15.59 2.56
C GLY A 178 8.26 15.05 1.37
N ILE A 179 8.78 13.97 0.79
CA ILE A 179 8.30 13.38 -0.46
C ILE A 179 7.86 11.93 -0.20
N ARG A 180 6.77 11.52 -0.85
CA ARG A 180 6.25 10.15 -0.82
C ARG A 180 5.89 9.67 -2.22
N ALA A 181 6.61 8.66 -2.71
CA ALA A 181 6.24 7.92 -3.91
C ALA A 181 5.43 6.67 -3.51
N SER A 182 4.16 6.61 -3.93
CA SER A 182 3.29 5.45 -3.71
C SER A 182 3.36 4.54 -4.93
N LEU A 183 3.90 3.33 -4.77
CA LEU A 183 4.25 2.37 -5.82
C LEU A 183 3.25 1.20 -5.90
N TYR A 184 1.97 1.46 -5.66
CA TYR A 184 0.89 0.46 -5.69
C TYR A 184 0.91 -0.40 -6.97
N ASN A 185 0.18 -1.51 -6.94
CA ASN A 185 0.13 -2.51 -8.02
C ASN A 185 -0.09 -1.91 -9.41
N ALA A 186 -0.91 -0.85 -9.51
CA ALA A 186 -1.23 -0.19 -10.78
C ALA A 186 -0.11 0.72 -11.33
N ILE A 187 0.91 1.05 -10.54
CA ILE A 187 2.08 1.83 -10.99
C ILE A 187 3.05 0.91 -11.72
N GLY A 188 3.35 1.23 -12.98
CA GLY A 188 4.31 0.49 -13.80
C GLY A 188 5.77 0.87 -13.52
N GLU A 189 6.69 -0.07 -13.80
CA GLU A 189 8.14 0.15 -13.69
C GLU A 189 8.65 1.38 -14.48
N PRO A 190 8.16 1.69 -15.70
CA PRO A 190 8.62 2.87 -16.43
C PRO A 190 8.37 4.20 -15.70
N ALA A 191 7.26 4.32 -14.98
CA ALA A 191 6.96 5.53 -14.21
C ALA A 191 7.95 5.71 -13.04
N VAL A 192 8.36 4.61 -12.41
CA VAL A 192 9.37 4.63 -11.34
C VAL A 192 10.74 4.99 -11.90
N ALA A 193 11.10 4.46 -13.08
CA ALA A 193 12.34 4.81 -13.76
C ALA A 193 12.40 6.29 -14.16
N GLN A 194 11.29 6.85 -14.64
CA GLN A 194 11.16 8.29 -14.92
C GLN A 194 11.37 9.13 -13.67
N LEU A 195 10.76 8.74 -12.54
CA LEU A 195 10.97 9.42 -11.26
C LEU A 195 12.44 9.36 -10.81
N CYS A 196 13.11 8.21 -10.95
CA CYS A 196 14.53 8.07 -10.61
C CYS A 196 15.42 8.97 -11.47
N LYS A 197 15.14 9.04 -12.78
CA LYS A 197 15.86 9.94 -13.70
C LYS A 197 15.64 11.41 -13.32
N PHE A 198 14.41 11.78 -12.99
CA PHE A 198 14.07 13.14 -12.55
C PHE A 198 14.78 13.50 -11.23
N LEU A 199 14.77 12.60 -10.25
CA LEU A 199 15.49 12.76 -8.98
C LEU A 199 16.99 12.99 -9.18
N ALA A 200 17.63 12.18 -10.04
CA ALA A 200 19.06 12.33 -10.32
C ALA A 200 19.38 13.66 -11.01
N GLY A 201 18.55 14.09 -11.97
CA GLY A 201 18.71 15.38 -12.65
C GLY A 201 18.55 16.56 -11.69
N PHE A 202 17.52 16.52 -10.84
CA PHE A 202 17.27 17.56 -9.84
C PHE A 202 18.42 17.62 -8.81
N ALA A 203 18.87 16.47 -8.30
CA ALA A 203 19.98 16.42 -7.35
C ALA A 203 21.30 16.92 -7.97
N ALA A 204 21.56 16.67 -9.25
CA ALA A 204 22.74 17.22 -9.93
C ALA A 204 22.68 18.74 -10.16
N ALA A 205 21.48 19.32 -10.25
CA ALA A 205 21.29 20.75 -10.47
C ALA A 205 21.33 21.56 -9.16
N TYR A 206 20.89 20.97 -8.04
CA TYR A 206 20.65 21.70 -6.78
C TYR A 206 21.29 21.11 -5.53
N GLY A 207 21.81 19.86 -5.60
CA GLY A 207 22.43 19.15 -4.48
C GLY A 207 23.94 19.32 -4.45
#